data_AF-A0A0N4XRH8-F1
#
_entry.id   AF-A0A0N4XRH8-F1
#
_cell.length_a   1.000
_cell.length_b   1.000
_cell.length_c   1.000
_cell.angle_alpha   90.00
_cell.angle_beta   90.00
_cell.angle_gamma   90.00
#
_symmetry.space_group_name_H-M   'P 1'
#
loop_
_entity.id
_entity.type
_entity.pdbx_description
1 polymer ?
#
loop_
_entity_poly.entity_id
_entity_poly.type
_entity_poly.pdbx_seq_one_letter_code
_entity_poly.pdbx_strand_id
1 'polypeptide(L)'
;MSIALVIFNVLLQGLFGWDLIRELPPGSGSVPKIVSLYGFNLSMTTIAFMIHVLSQFFESILPDDVELPDVVSTLPEKLKITHLFEAKGLSFDPQQ
;
A
#
# COMPACT_ATOMS: atom_id res chain seq x y z
N MET A 1 -0.02 -14.95 14.17
CA MET A 1 1.45 -14.99 14.13
C MET A 1 2.05 -13.94 13.18
N SER A 2 1.43 -13.70 12.01
CA SER A 2 1.83 -12.68 11.02
C SER A 2 1.88 -11.24 11.57
N ILE A 3 0.88 -10.79 12.32
CA ILE A 3 0.81 -9.40 12.81
C ILE A 3 1.97 -9.04 13.73
N ALA A 4 2.39 -9.97 14.60
CA ALA A 4 3.52 -9.77 15.50
C ALA A 4 4.84 -9.59 14.74
N LEU A 5 5.03 -10.31 13.63
CA LEU A 5 6.18 -10.17 12.75
C LEU A 5 6.17 -8.83 12.02
N VAL A 6 5.00 -8.37 11.56
CA VAL A 6 4.87 -7.05 10.91
C VAL A 6 5.15 -5.93 11.91
N ILE A 7 4.59 -6.01 13.12
CA ILE A 7 4.87 -5.04 14.20
C ILE A 7 6.36 -5.04 14.54
N PHE A 8 6.96 -6.21 14.73
CA PHE A 8 8.39 -6.34 15.00
C PHE A 8 9.24 -5.75 13.86
N ASN A 9 8.84 -5.97 12.61
CA ASN A 9 9.51 -5.40 11.44
C ASN A 9 9.43 -3.86 11.40
N VAL A 10 8.27 -3.28 11.71
CA VAL A 10 8.10 -1.82 11.81
C VAL A 10 8.95 -1.24 12.94
N LEU A 11 9.04 -1.92 14.09
CA LEU A 11 9.88 -1.49 15.20
C LEU A 11 11.37 -1.51 14.84
N LEU A 12 11.84 -2.59 14.20
CA LEU A 12 13.22 -2.67 13.71
C LEU A 12 13.52 -1.58 12.70
N GLN A 13 12.62 -1.35 11.74
CA GLN A 13 12.73 -0.23 10.82
C GLN A 13 12.85 1.08 11.63
N GLY A 14 11.89 1.42 12.49
CA GLY A 14 11.95 2.64 13.31
C GLY A 14 13.30 2.86 14.03
N LEU A 15 13.85 1.81 14.64
CA LEU A 15 15.15 1.84 15.32
C LEU A 15 16.31 2.11 14.34
N PHE A 16 16.43 1.35 13.27
CA PHE A 16 17.52 1.51 12.30
C PHE A 16 17.39 2.78 11.45
N GLY A 17 16.16 3.22 11.17
CA GLY A 17 15.88 4.48 10.47
C GLY A 17 16.30 5.70 11.28
N TRP A 18 16.12 5.64 12.60
CA TRP A 18 16.60 6.70 13.50
C TRP A 18 18.13 6.77 13.54
N ASP A 19 18.78 5.61 13.59
CA ASP A 19 20.25 5.52 13.55
C ASP A 19 20.80 6.06 12.23
N LEU A 20 20.19 5.65 11.11
CA LEU A 20 20.51 6.14 9.78
C LEU A 20 20.41 7.67 9.70
N ILE A 21 19.33 8.28 10.23
CA ILE A 21 19.17 9.74 10.22
C ILE A 21 20.24 10.43 11.08
N ARG A 22 20.61 9.85 12.23
CA ARG A 22 21.65 10.39 13.12
C ARG A 22 23.04 10.38 12.50
N GLU A 23 23.36 9.36 11.72
CA GLU A 23 24.66 9.22 11.07
C GLU A 23 24.83 10.09 9.82
N LEU A 24 23.75 10.74 9.34
CA LEU A 24 23.85 11.59 8.17
C LEU A 24 24.70 12.83 8.47
N PRO A 25 25.65 13.17 7.58
CA PRO A 25 26.40 14.40 7.71
C PRO A 25 25.43 15.60 7.60
N PRO A 26 25.62 16.64 8.43
CA PRO A 26 24.80 17.85 8.34
C PRO A 26 25.03 18.54 6.99
N GLY A 27 24.01 18.53 6.13
CA GLY A 27 23.88 19.47 5.02
C GLY A 27 24.52 19.09 3.68
N SER A 28 23.68 18.63 2.74
CA SER A 28 23.91 18.75 1.29
C SER A 28 22.84 19.62 0.59
N GLY A 29 21.89 20.19 1.34
CA GLY A 29 20.71 20.88 0.81
C GLY A 29 19.66 19.96 0.15
N SER A 30 19.91 18.65 0.09
CA SER A 30 19.02 17.65 -0.49
C SER A 30 18.85 16.43 0.42
N VAL A 31 17.69 15.77 0.35
CA VAL A 31 17.47 14.50 1.08
C VAL A 31 18.34 13.41 0.44
N PRO A 32 19.21 12.72 1.20
CA PRO A 32 20.00 11.63 0.66
C PRO A 32 19.11 10.52 0.09
N LYS A 33 19.48 9.96 -1.07
CA LYS A 33 18.70 8.89 -1.73
C LYS A 33 18.40 7.71 -0.81
N ILE A 34 19.32 7.39 0.10
CA ILE A 34 19.15 6.31 1.07
C ILE A 34 17.98 6.58 2.03
N VAL A 35 17.79 7.83 2.45
CA VAL A 35 16.65 8.24 3.30
C VAL A 35 15.35 8.12 2.53
N SER A 36 15.33 8.51 1.25
CA SER A 36 14.14 8.34 0.40
C SER A 36 13.79 6.87 0.17
N LEU A 37 14.79 6.03 -0.10
CA LEU A 37 14.59 4.59 -0.30
C LEU A 37 14.11 3.90 0.98
N TYR A 38 14.70 4.30 2.11
CA TYR A 38 14.33 3.84 3.44
C TYR A 38 12.89 4.25 3.80
N GLY A 39 12.54 5.52 3.58
CA GLY A 39 11.17 6.02 3.79
C GLY A 39 10.14 5.32 2.90
N PHE A 40 10.51 4.99 1.66
CA PHE A 40 9.66 4.19 0.77
C PHE A 40 9.46 2.75 1.27
N ASN A 41 10.51 2.11 1.81
CA ASN A 41 10.38 0.78 2.41
C ASN A 41 9.44 0.82 3.65
N LEU A 42 9.59 1.85 4.48
CA LEU A 42 8.73 2.06 5.65
C LEU A 42 7.27 2.29 5.25
N SER A 43 7.01 3.06 4.18
CA SER A 43 5.64 3.28 3.70
C SER A 43 5.02 1.99 3.16
N MET A 44 5.76 1.20 2.38
CA MET A 44 5.31 -0.11 1.88
C MET A 44 4.98 -1.07 3.03
N THR A 45 5.82 -1.09 4.07
CA THR A 45 5.60 -1.92 5.27
C THR A 45 4.34 -1.48 6.02
N THR A 46 4.10 -0.17 6.11
CA THR A 46 2.89 0.39 6.74
C THR A 46 1.63 0.05 5.94
N ILE A 47 1.69 0.12 4.61
CA ILE A 47 0.60 -0.30 3.72
C ILE A 47 0.30 -1.79 3.91
N ALA A 48 1.33 -2.64 3.95
CA ALA A 48 1.16 -4.07 4.20
C ALA A 48 0.51 -4.33 5.57
N PHE A 49 0.89 -3.58 6.60
CA PHE A 49 0.26 -3.65 7.92
C PHE A 49 -1.23 -3.26 7.86
N MET A 50 -1.56 -2.14 7.20
CA MET A 50 -2.96 -1.72 7.03
C MET A 50 -3.80 -2.77 6.31
N ILE A 51 -3.30 -3.33 5.20
CA ILE A 51 -3.99 -4.41 4.48
C ILE A 51 -4.22 -5.60 5.39
N HIS A 52 -3.21 -6.01 6.17
CA HIS A 52 -3.33 -7.17 7.05
C HIS A 52 -4.39 -6.96 8.15
N VAL A 53 -4.44 -5.77 8.75
CA VAL A 53 -5.47 -5.41 9.74
C VAL A 53 -6.85 -5.40 9.10
N LEU A 54 -6.99 -4.82 7.91
CA LEU A 54 -8.25 -4.80 7.17
C LEU A 54 -8.72 -6.20 6.81
N SER A 55 -7.84 -7.08 6.33
CA SER A 55 -8.17 -8.48 6.03
C SER A 55 -8.72 -9.21 7.26
N GLN A 56 -8.06 -9.08 8.42
CA GLN A 56 -8.54 -9.69 9.66
C GLN A 56 -9.88 -9.11 10.12
N PHE A 57 -10.07 -7.81 9.96
CA PHE A 57 -11.33 -7.15 10.28
C PHE A 57 -12.46 -7.65 9.38
N PHE A 58 -12.21 -7.79 8.08
CA PHE A 58 -13.18 -8.38 7.16
C PHE A 58 -13.50 -9.82 7.54
N GLU A 59 -12.51 -10.68 7.80
CA GLU A 59 -12.75 -12.05 8.27
C GLU A 59 -13.61 -12.09 9.55
N SER A 60 -13.46 -11.12 10.45
CA SER A 60 -14.22 -11.10 11.70
C SER A 60 -15.68 -10.63 11.57
N ILE A 61 -16.00 -9.89 10.50
CA ILE A 61 -17.32 -9.27 10.29
C ILE A 61 -18.09 -9.96 9.17
N LEU A 62 -17.37 -10.57 8.22
CA LEU A 62 -17.98 -11.25 7.11
C LEU A 62 -18.69 -12.50 7.63
N PRO A 63 -20.01 -12.62 7.42
CA PRO A 63 -20.72 -13.83 7.79
C PRO A 63 -20.24 -15.00 6.93
N ASP A 64 -20.25 -16.20 7.52
CA ASP A 64 -19.71 -17.44 6.91
C ASP A 64 -20.39 -17.82 5.57
N ASP A 65 -21.48 -17.15 5.20
CA ASP A 65 -22.26 -17.37 3.98
C ASP A 65 -21.83 -16.50 2.79
N VAL A 66 -20.86 -15.59 2.97
CA VAL A 66 -20.35 -14.74 1.89
C VAL A 66 -19.06 -15.33 1.32
N GLU A 67 -19.20 -16.12 0.26
CA GLU A 67 -18.07 -16.56 -0.55
C GLU A 67 -17.51 -15.37 -1.36
N LEU A 68 -16.22 -15.08 -1.20
CA LEU A 68 -15.52 -14.14 -2.07
C LEU A 68 -15.46 -14.77 -3.48
N PRO A 69 -15.84 -14.04 -4.54
CA PRO A 69 -15.79 -14.59 -5.88
C PRO A 69 -14.34 -14.94 -6.24
N ASP A 70 -14.08 -16.21 -6.59
CA ASP A 70 -12.76 -16.76 -6.96
C ASP A 70 -12.07 -16.00 -8.10
N VAL A 71 -12.82 -15.17 -8.82
CA VAL A 71 -12.35 -14.40 -9.97
C VAL A 71 -12.51 -12.90 -9.69
N VAL A 72 -11.39 -12.25 -9.41
CA VAL A 72 -11.24 -10.79 -9.20
C VAL A 72 -11.62 -9.98 -10.46
N SER A 73 -11.85 -10.63 -11.61
CA SER A 73 -12.19 -9.97 -12.88
C SER A 73 -13.52 -9.21 -12.85
N THR A 74 -14.42 -9.51 -11.91
CA THR A 74 -15.75 -8.87 -11.84
C THR A 74 -15.82 -7.69 -10.86
N LEU A 75 -14.79 -7.48 -10.04
CA LEU A 75 -14.72 -6.37 -9.08
C LEU A 75 -14.74 -4.99 -9.75
N PRO A 76 -13.97 -4.72 -10.83
CA PRO A 76 -14.01 -3.43 -11.53
C PRO A 76 -15.40 -3.10 -12.11
N GLU A 77 -16.08 -4.14 -12.61
CA GLU A 77 -17.38 -4.05 -13.26
C GLU A 77 -18.51 -3.81 -12.24
N LYS A 78 -18.48 -4.53 -11.11
CA LYS A 78 -19.43 -4.33 -10.00
C LYS A 78 -19.23 -3.03 -9.25
N LEU A 79 -17.99 -2.55 -9.13
CA LEU A 79 -17.67 -1.29 -8.46
C LEU A 79 -17.75 -0.07 -9.39
N LYS A 80 -18.10 -0.27 -10.67
CA LYS A 80 -18.14 0.79 -11.71
C LYS A 80 -16.85 1.63 -11.75
N ILE A 81 -15.71 1.02 -11.43
CA ILE A 81 -14.42 1.69 -11.33
C ILE A 81 -13.95 2.20 -12.71
N THR A 82 -14.50 1.65 -13.80
CA THR A 82 -14.28 2.12 -15.17
C THR A 82 -14.58 3.61 -15.36
N HIS A 83 -15.56 4.19 -14.66
CA HIS A 83 -15.84 5.63 -14.73
C HIS A 83 -14.70 6.49 -14.15
N LEU A 84 -13.87 5.95 -13.24
CA LEU A 84 -12.72 6.67 -12.69
C LEU A 84 -11.54 6.72 -13.66
N PHE A 85 -11.50 5.79 -14.63
CA PHE A 85 -10.45 5.68 -15.65
C PHE A 85 -10.90 6.14 -17.04
N GLU A 86 -12.16 6.55 -17.21
CA GLU A 86 -12.61 7.33 -18.37
C GLU A 86 -11.96 8.72 -18.30
N ALA A 87 -10.74 8.82 -18.84
CA ALA A 87 -10.16 10.11 -19.16
C ALA A 87 -11.13 10.84 -20.09
N LYS A 88 -11.84 11.84 -19.56
CA LYS A 88 -12.66 12.78 -20.32
C LYS A 88 -11.79 13.38 -21.45
N GLY A 89 -11.89 12.83 -22.65
CA GLY A 89 -11.35 13.47 -23.86
C GLY A 89 -10.50 12.64 -24.83
N LEU A 90 -10.24 11.35 -24.62
CA LEU A 90 -9.55 10.52 -25.64
C LEU A 90 -10.49 9.46 -26.21
N SER A 91 -11.42 9.91 -27.04
CA SER A 91 -12.07 9.06 -28.03
C SER A 91 -11.14 8.96 -29.24
N PHE A 92 -10.57 7.78 -29.49
CA PHE A 92 -9.97 7.44 -30.78
C PHE A 92 -11.00 6.67 -31.60
N ASP A 93 -12.13 7.31 -31.91
CA ASP A 93 -13.06 6.79 -32.89
C ASP A 93 -12.59 7.25 -34.29
N PRO A 94 -12.13 6.34 -35.18
CA PRO A 94 -11.74 6.70 -36.53
C PRO A 94 -12.93 6.99 -37.47
N GLN A 95 -14.17 7.01 -36.96
CA GLN A 95 -15.38 7.26 -37.76
C GLN A 95 -16.12 8.58 -37.44
N GLN A 96 -15.44 9.59 -36.87
CA GLN A 96 -15.88 11.00 -36.99
C GLN A 96 -14.87 11.83 -37.79
#